data_AF-A0A2V8I0D9-F1
#
_entry.id   AF-A0A2V8I0D9-F1
#
_cell.length_a   1.000
_cell.length_b   1.000
_cell.length_c   1.000
_cell.angle_alpha   90.00
_cell.angle_beta   90.00
_cell.angle_gamma   90.00
#
_symmetry.space_group_name_H-M   'P 1'
#
loop_
_entity.id
_entity.type
_entity.pdbx_description
1 polymer ?
#
loop_
_entity_poly.entity_id
_entity_poly.type
_entity_poly.pdbx_seq_one_letter_code
_entity_poly.pdbx_strand_id
1 'polypeptide(L)'
;MTPDPIFRKAGHEMVVCNACRYCEAYCPVFQAMEQRVTFTSGVLTYLANLCHRRPWRATTIALAFAAVICAFVGRPFTGRQINPADFYAVIPHDIMVLLFGAVGLFAAAAIAVGHARFKAGFTFEPEAARDVVTLRHLHDAGDCVDAEEKRSPWRRWMHHCTFYGFALCFASTTVAAIYHLIFGWIAPYAYTSIPVMLGALGGVGLLIGPAGLFLVDRGRDPELTHASERSLGNAFLALLFLTSVTGLLLLLLREQPYMPVLLVIHLAIVLALFITLPYGKFVHGIYRAAALMKFRREER
;
A
#
# COMPACT_ATOMS: atom_id res chain seq x y z
N MET A 1 32.28 -24.24 11.57
CA MET A 1 31.12 -23.53 12.18
C MET A 1 29.92 -23.85 11.32
N THR A 2 28.94 -24.59 11.83
CA THR A 2 27.71 -24.89 11.08
C THR A 2 27.02 -23.57 10.73
N PRO A 3 26.60 -23.35 9.47
CA PRO A 3 25.87 -22.13 9.12
C PRO A 3 24.65 -22.00 10.02
N ASP A 4 24.38 -20.78 10.51
CA ASP A 4 23.15 -20.47 11.24
C ASP A 4 21.95 -21.08 10.48
N PRO A 5 21.02 -21.78 11.16
CA PRO A 5 19.86 -22.36 10.51
C PRO A 5 19.07 -21.36 9.66
N ILE A 6 19.08 -20.06 10.02
CA ILE A 6 18.48 -18.98 9.23
C ILE A 6 19.23 -18.76 7.91
N PHE A 7 20.57 -18.68 7.93
CA PHE A 7 21.37 -18.51 6.71
C PHE A 7 21.29 -19.74 5.80
N ARG A 8 21.20 -20.94 6.36
CA ARG A 8 20.99 -22.17 5.58
C ARG A 8 19.63 -22.16 4.87
N LYS A 9 18.56 -21.77 5.59
CA LYS A 9 17.23 -21.64 4.98
C LYS A 9 17.20 -20.54 3.93
N ALA A 10 17.70 -19.34 4.22
CA ALA A 10 17.74 -18.24 3.26
C ALA A 10 18.56 -18.57 2.00
N GLY A 11 19.67 -19.30 2.14
CA GLY A 11 20.42 -19.84 1.01
C GLY A 11 19.58 -20.81 0.17
N HIS A 12 18.86 -21.73 0.82
CA HIS A 12 17.95 -22.66 0.13
C HIS A 12 16.84 -21.91 -0.62
N GLU A 13 16.17 -20.95 0.01
CA GLU A 13 15.11 -20.13 -0.63
C GLU A 13 15.65 -19.35 -1.83
N MET A 14 16.85 -18.78 -1.74
CA MET A 14 17.48 -18.08 -2.87
C MET A 14 17.88 -19.04 -3.99
N VAL A 15 18.30 -20.27 -3.68
CA VAL A 15 18.54 -21.32 -4.68
C VAL A 15 17.24 -21.71 -5.37
N VAL A 16 16.15 -21.89 -4.62
CA VAL A 16 14.82 -22.17 -5.17
C VAL A 16 14.34 -21.00 -6.02
N CYS A 17 14.47 -19.74 -5.57
CA CYS A 17 14.13 -18.56 -6.37
C CYS A 17 14.95 -18.45 -7.66
N ASN A 18 16.26 -18.75 -7.61
CA ASN A 18 17.14 -18.73 -8.77
C ASN A 18 16.88 -19.89 -9.73
N ALA A 19 16.46 -21.05 -9.22
CA ALA A 19 16.12 -22.22 -10.02
C ALA A 19 14.74 -22.09 -10.68
N CYS A 20 13.73 -21.65 -9.91
CA CYS A 20 12.36 -21.48 -10.38
C CYS A 20 12.21 -20.26 -11.28
N ARG A 21 13.07 -19.23 -11.13
CA ARG A 21 13.05 -17.99 -11.91
C ARG A 21 11.68 -17.29 -11.98
N TYR A 22 10.77 -17.65 -11.08
CA TYR A 22 9.38 -17.18 -11.06
C TYR A 22 9.25 -15.65 -10.95
N CYS A 23 10.23 -15.02 -10.29
CA CYS A 23 10.31 -13.57 -10.13
C CYS A 23 11.39 -12.93 -11.02
N GLU A 24 11.97 -13.66 -11.97
CA GLU A 24 13.12 -13.26 -12.78
C GLU A 24 12.92 -11.91 -13.48
N ALA A 25 11.72 -11.71 -14.03
CA ALA A 25 11.36 -10.49 -14.73
C ALA A 25 10.72 -9.42 -13.81
N TYR A 26 10.51 -9.70 -12.51
CA TYR A 26 9.59 -8.92 -11.66
C TYR A 26 10.16 -8.47 -10.31
N CYS A 27 11.26 -9.08 -9.85
CA CYS A 27 11.88 -8.75 -8.57
C CYS A 27 13.12 -7.86 -8.77
N PRO A 28 13.15 -6.62 -8.23
CA PRO A 28 14.29 -5.72 -8.35
C PRO A 28 15.57 -6.23 -7.65
N VAL A 29 15.44 -7.24 -6.79
CA VAL A 29 16.58 -7.92 -6.14
C VAL A 29 17.08 -9.10 -6.99
N PHE A 30 16.31 -9.55 -7.99
CA PHE A 30 16.65 -10.68 -8.84
C PHE A 30 17.91 -10.43 -9.67
N GLN A 31 18.10 -9.24 -10.26
CA GLN A 31 19.33 -8.91 -10.98
C GLN A 31 20.59 -8.99 -10.10
N ALA A 32 20.46 -8.65 -8.81
CA ALA A 32 21.57 -8.77 -7.87
C ALA A 32 21.77 -10.22 -7.40
N MET A 33 20.72 -11.03 -7.45
CA MET A 33 20.70 -12.44 -7.05
C MET A 33 21.23 -13.35 -8.17
N GLU A 34 20.85 -13.16 -9.43
CA GLU A 34 21.24 -14.00 -10.57
C GLU A 34 22.76 -13.96 -10.85
N GLN A 35 23.41 -12.85 -10.47
CA GLN A 35 24.86 -12.69 -10.53
C GLN A 35 25.61 -13.53 -9.47
N ARG A 36 24.89 -14.29 -8.65
CA ARG A 36 25.44 -15.08 -7.54
C ARG A 36 25.09 -16.55 -7.73
N VAL A 37 26.13 -17.36 -7.85
CA VAL A 37 26.01 -18.83 -7.88
C VAL A 37 26.00 -19.41 -6.46
N THR A 38 26.56 -18.68 -5.48
CA THR A 38 26.64 -19.08 -4.08
C THR A 38 26.08 -17.98 -3.16
N PHE A 39 25.23 -18.38 -2.23
CA PHE A 39 24.57 -17.49 -1.29
C PHE A 39 25.25 -17.56 0.08
N THR A 40 26.41 -16.91 0.20
CA THR A 40 27.10 -16.78 1.49
C THR A 40 26.29 -15.89 2.44
N SER A 41 26.54 -16.01 3.75
CA SER A 41 25.84 -15.19 4.76
C SER A 41 25.94 -13.68 4.50
N GLY A 42 27.07 -13.20 3.97
CA GLY A 42 27.26 -11.81 3.56
C GLY A 42 26.39 -11.40 2.37
N VAL A 43 26.29 -12.25 1.33
CA VAL A 43 25.41 -12.02 0.17
C VAL A 43 23.94 -12.06 0.60
N LEU A 44 23.56 -13.02 1.43
CA LEU A 44 22.21 -13.12 1.97
C LEU A 44 21.83 -11.89 2.80
N THR A 45 22.76 -11.34 3.57
CA THR A 45 22.55 -10.11 4.34
C THR A 45 22.43 -8.88 3.43
N TYR A 46 23.21 -8.82 2.36
CA TYR A 46 23.11 -7.76 1.35
C TYR A 46 21.76 -7.80 0.62
N LEU A 47 21.35 -8.96 0.10
CA LEU A 47 20.06 -9.16 -0.57
C LEU A 47 18.90 -8.91 0.40
N ALA A 48 19.01 -9.38 1.66
CA ALA A 48 18.01 -9.11 2.69
C ALA A 48 17.90 -7.62 3.03
N ASN A 49 18.99 -6.85 3.01
CA ASN A 49 18.91 -5.39 3.22
C ASN A 49 18.31 -4.64 2.02
N LEU A 50 18.43 -5.20 0.81
CA LEU A 50 17.75 -4.69 -0.39
C LEU A 50 16.25 -5.02 -0.37
N CYS A 51 15.87 -6.22 0.07
CA CYS A 51 14.47 -6.67 0.21
C CYS A 51 13.76 -6.10 1.45
N HIS A 52 14.47 -5.98 2.57
CA HIS A 52 13.94 -5.63 3.89
C HIS A 52 14.73 -4.47 4.48
N ARG A 53 14.38 -3.24 4.07
CA ARG A 53 14.79 -2.07 4.84
C ARG A 53 14.04 -2.12 6.19
N ARG A 54 14.79 -2.20 7.29
CA ARG A 54 14.31 -2.61 8.63
C ARG A 54 12.97 -1.97 9.09
N PRO A 55 12.05 -2.75 9.69
CA PRO A 55 10.72 -2.26 10.12
C PRO A 55 10.74 -1.32 11.34
N TRP A 56 11.85 -1.25 12.10
CA TRP A 56 11.89 -0.45 13.33
C TRP A 56 11.70 1.06 13.09
N ARG A 57 12.09 1.58 11.91
CA ARG A 57 11.90 3.00 11.57
C ARG A 57 10.44 3.34 11.29
N ALA A 58 9.68 2.43 10.69
CA ALA A 58 8.25 2.63 10.46
C ALA A 58 7.47 2.53 11.77
N THR A 59 7.85 1.61 12.67
CA THR A 59 7.20 1.46 13.98
C THR A 59 7.51 2.60 14.93
N THR A 60 8.74 3.14 14.94
CA THR A 60 9.07 4.32 15.77
C THR A 60 8.38 5.59 15.28
N ILE A 61 8.26 5.77 13.96
CA ILE A 61 7.49 6.89 13.38
C ILE A 61 6.00 6.73 13.69
N ALA A 62 5.44 5.52 13.55
CA ALA A 62 4.04 5.25 13.88
C ALA A 62 3.71 5.44 15.37
N LEU A 63 4.62 5.05 16.28
CA LEU A 63 4.47 5.28 17.73
C LEU A 63 4.58 6.75 18.12
N ALA A 64 5.52 7.49 17.52
CA ALA A 64 5.61 8.94 17.69
C ALA A 64 4.34 9.65 17.17
N PHE A 65 3.73 9.13 16.09
CA PHE A 65 2.49 9.64 15.54
C PHE A 65 1.27 9.33 16.40
N ALA A 66 1.16 8.09 16.92
CA ALA A 66 0.14 7.71 17.88
C ALA A 66 0.19 8.58 19.14
N ALA A 67 1.38 8.99 19.58
CA ALA A 67 1.55 9.94 20.68
C ALA A 67 1.03 11.35 20.34
N VAL A 68 1.22 11.84 19.11
CA VAL A 68 0.63 13.11 18.63
C VAL A 68 -0.90 13.03 18.62
N ILE A 69 -1.46 11.92 18.13
CA ILE A 69 -2.91 11.67 18.13
C ILE A 69 -3.47 11.66 19.56
N CYS A 70 -2.82 10.95 20.49
CA CYS A 70 -3.20 10.97 21.90
C CYS A 70 -3.13 12.38 22.52
N ALA A 71 -2.15 13.20 22.12
CA ALA A 71 -2.02 14.58 22.59
C ALA A 71 -3.12 15.53 22.07
N PHE A 72 -3.68 15.26 20.88
CA PHE A 72 -4.79 16.03 20.31
C PHE A 72 -6.16 15.52 20.78
N VAL A 73 -6.35 14.20 20.93
CA VAL A 73 -7.59 13.59 21.47
C VAL A 73 -7.77 13.87 22.96
N GLY A 74 -6.67 13.99 23.72
CA GLY A 74 -6.70 14.29 25.15
C GLY A 74 -7.11 15.72 25.51
N ARG A 75 -7.31 16.60 24.52
CA ARG A 75 -7.83 17.94 24.77
C ARG A 75 -9.36 17.88 24.85
N PRO A 76 -9.97 18.27 25.98
CA PRO A 76 -11.41 18.28 26.08
C PRO A 76 -12.02 19.19 24.99
N PHE A 77 -12.74 18.60 24.04
CA PHE A 77 -13.64 19.32 23.13
C PHE A 77 -14.88 19.87 23.86
N THR A 78 -14.99 19.62 25.17
CA THR A 78 -16.11 20.06 26.01
C THR A 78 -16.15 21.58 26.07
N GLY A 79 -17.21 22.16 25.49
CA GLY A 79 -17.53 23.59 25.57
C GLY A 79 -17.40 24.39 24.27
N ARG A 80 -16.85 23.81 23.19
CA ARG A 80 -16.88 24.44 21.86
C ARG A 80 -18.15 23.99 21.13
N GLN A 81 -19.08 24.90 20.83
CA GLN A 81 -20.17 24.59 19.91
C GLN A 81 -19.58 24.43 18.50
N ILE A 82 -19.32 23.18 18.11
CA ILE A 82 -18.90 22.83 16.77
C ILE A 82 -20.18 22.56 15.98
N ASN A 83 -20.37 23.27 14.86
CA ASN A 83 -21.48 22.99 13.97
C ASN A 83 -21.39 21.53 13.49
N PRO A 84 -22.51 20.78 13.48
CA PRO A 84 -22.55 19.45 12.91
C PRO A 84 -21.99 19.47 11.47
N ALA A 85 -21.09 18.54 11.15
CA ALA A 85 -20.39 18.43 9.86
C ALA A 85 -19.33 19.51 9.51
N ASP A 86 -18.97 20.42 10.41
CA ASP A 86 -17.83 21.33 10.20
C ASP A 86 -16.51 20.68 10.65
N PHE A 87 -15.82 20.05 9.69
CA PHE A 87 -14.55 19.36 9.92
C PHE A 87 -13.39 20.32 10.27
N TYR A 88 -13.40 21.53 9.73
CA TYR A 88 -12.31 22.49 9.88
C TYR A 88 -12.27 23.15 11.25
N ALA A 89 -13.40 23.12 11.98
CA ALA A 89 -13.44 23.49 13.38
C ALA A 89 -12.65 22.53 14.29
N VAL A 90 -12.45 21.28 13.89
CA VAL A 90 -11.70 20.26 14.65
C VAL A 90 -10.22 20.32 14.28
N ILE A 91 -9.91 20.26 12.98
CA ILE A 91 -8.54 20.34 12.46
C ILE A 91 -8.52 21.41 11.37
N PRO A 92 -7.79 22.53 11.59
CA PRO A 92 -7.71 23.59 10.59
C PRO A 92 -7.20 23.07 9.25
N HIS A 93 -7.78 23.57 8.15
CA HIS A 93 -7.42 23.18 6.79
C HIS A 93 -5.91 23.27 6.53
N ASP A 94 -5.25 24.33 6.99
CA ASP A 94 -3.82 24.55 6.77
C ASP A 94 -2.96 23.47 7.42
N ILE A 95 -3.37 22.97 8.59
CA ILE A 95 -2.69 21.86 9.27
C ILE A 95 -2.86 20.57 8.47
N MET A 96 -4.07 20.31 7.94
CA MET A 96 -4.31 19.15 7.09
C MET A 96 -3.45 19.20 5.83
N VAL A 97 -3.45 20.33 5.10
CA VAL A 97 -2.68 20.48 3.87
C VAL A 97 -1.18 20.37 4.14
N LEU A 98 -0.66 21.04 5.16
CA LEU A 98 0.75 20.98 5.50
C LEU A 98 1.18 19.56 5.85
N LEU A 99 0.44 18.90 6.76
CA LEU A 99 0.83 17.60 7.28
C LEU A 99 0.70 16.48 6.22
N PHE A 100 -0.49 16.35 5.62
CA PHE A 100 -0.74 15.31 4.62
C PHE A 100 -0.06 15.63 3.29
N GLY A 101 0.05 16.89 2.92
CA GLY A 101 0.82 17.33 1.75
C GLY A 101 2.31 17.03 1.90
N ALA A 102 2.91 17.31 3.06
CA ALA A 102 4.32 16.99 3.31
C ALA A 102 4.59 15.48 3.27
N VAL A 103 3.75 14.66 3.93
CA VAL A 103 3.91 13.20 3.90
C VAL A 103 3.63 12.64 2.50
N GLY A 104 2.61 13.14 1.79
CA GLY A 104 2.30 12.74 0.42
C GLY A 104 3.44 13.07 -0.53
N LEU A 105 4.03 14.27 -0.44
CA LEU A 105 5.19 14.68 -1.22
C LEU A 105 6.41 13.82 -0.88
N PHE A 106 6.65 13.52 0.39
CA PHE A 106 7.71 12.60 0.81
C PHE A 106 7.53 11.21 0.20
N ALA A 107 6.33 10.63 0.28
CA ALA A 107 6.05 9.31 -0.29
C ALA A 107 6.24 9.31 -1.82
N ALA A 108 5.75 10.35 -2.50
CA ALA A 108 5.94 10.52 -3.93
C ALA A 108 7.43 10.65 -4.30
N ALA A 109 8.20 11.45 -3.57
CA ALA A 109 9.63 11.62 -3.77
C ALA A 109 10.40 10.31 -3.52
N ALA A 110 10.05 9.56 -2.46
CA ALA A 110 10.67 8.28 -2.16
C ALA A 110 10.43 7.26 -3.28
N ILE A 111 9.21 7.19 -3.80
CA ILE A 111 8.84 6.34 -4.95
C ILE A 111 9.57 6.81 -6.21
N ALA A 112 9.60 8.11 -6.50
CA ALA A 112 10.25 8.67 -7.68
C ALA A 112 11.77 8.44 -7.67
N VAL A 113 12.45 8.64 -6.54
CA VAL A 113 13.88 8.31 -6.37
C VAL A 113 14.10 6.82 -6.51
N GLY A 114 13.24 6.00 -5.89
CA GLY A 114 13.28 4.55 -6.03
C GLY A 114 13.17 4.10 -7.48
N HIS A 115 12.25 4.70 -8.23
CA HIS A 115 12.06 4.46 -9.66
C HIS A 115 13.25 4.96 -10.49
N ALA A 116 13.75 6.18 -10.26
CA ALA A 116 14.89 6.73 -10.99
C ALA A 116 16.18 5.90 -10.81
N ARG A 117 16.35 5.29 -9.63
CA ARG A 117 17.46 4.36 -9.35
C ARG A 117 17.26 3.00 -10.02
N PHE A 118 16.01 2.58 -10.19
CA PHE A 118 15.67 1.44 -11.02
C PHE A 118 15.92 1.85 -12.47
N LYS A 119 17.13 1.58 -12.99
CA LYS A 119 17.60 1.95 -14.34
C LYS A 119 16.83 1.28 -15.49
N ALA A 120 15.52 1.05 -15.32
CA ALA A 120 14.57 0.76 -16.36
C ALA A 120 14.03 2.11 -16.87
N GLY A 121 14.34 2.48 -18.11
CA GLY A 121 13.73 3.69 -18.69
C GLY A 121 12.20 3.58 -18.69
N PHE A 122 11.49 4.66 -18.37
CA PHE A 122 10.02 4.72 -18.45
C PHE A 122 9.62 5.02 -19.89
N THR A 123 9.45 3.96 -20.69
CA THR A 123 8.76 4.06 -21.97
C THR A 123 7.40 3.42 -21.78
N PHE A 124 6.34 4.18 -22.03
CA PHE A 124 4.98 3.67 -21.93
C PHE A 124 4.71 2.71 -23.09
N GLU A 125 4.42 1.45 -22.77
CA GLU A 125 4.03 0.41 -23.72
C GLU A 125 2.56 0.00 -23.45
N PRO A 126 1.63 0.15 -24.40
CA PRO A 126 0.21 -0.05 -24.16
C PRO A 126 -0.14 -1.50 -23.82
N GLU A 127 0.56 -2.47 -24.39
CA GLU A 127 0.39 -3.90 -24.10
C GLU A 127 0.85 -4.22 -22.67
N ALA A 128 2.00 -3.69 -22.26
CA ALA A 128 2.48 -3.82 -20.88
C ALA A 128 1.52 -3.17 -19.88
N ALA A 129 0.98 -2.00 -20.22
CA ALA A 129 -0.02 -1.32 -19.41
C ALA A 129 -1.30 -2.17 -19.25
N ARG A 130 -1.76 -2.82 -20.33
CA ARG A 130 -2.89 -3.75 -20.28
C ARG A 130 -2.58 -4.95 -19.39
N ASP A 131 -1.39 -5.54 -19.50
CA ASP A 131 -0.98 -6.69 -18.69
C ASP A 131 -0.87 -6.33 -17.19
N VAL A 132 -0.44 -5.10 -16.87
CA VAL A 132 -0.42 -4.54 -15.50
C VAL A 132 -1.83 -4.37 -14.95
N VAL A 133 -2.72 -3.71 -15.71
CA VAL A 133 -4.08 -3.38 -15.26
C VAL A 133 -4.95 -4.63 -15.12
N THR A 134 -4.82 -5.57 -16.04
CA THR A 134 -5.58 -6.84 -16.02
C THR A 134 -5.00 -7.87 -15.06
N LEU A 135 -3.84 -7.56 -14.45
CA LEU A 135 -3.09 -8.48 -13.60
C LEU A 135 -2.85 -9.83 -14.30
N ARG A 136 -2.61 -9.82 -15.63
CA ARG A 136 -2.45 -11.03 -16.44
C ARG A 136 -1.38 -11.95 -15.88
N HIS A 137 -0.24 -11.38 -15.49
CA HIS A 137 0.89 -12.12 -14.95
C HIS A 137 0.88 -12.25 -13.42
N LEU A 138 -0.28 -12.11 -12.77
CA LEU A 138 -0.35 -12.17 -11.30
C LEU A 138 0.13 -13.52 -10.74
N HIS A 139 0.01 -14.58 -11.55
CA HIS A 139 0.47 -15.94 -11.26
C HIS A 139 1.24 -16.60 -12.42
N ASP A 140 1.31 -15.94 -13.58
CA ASP A 140 1.91 -16.50 -14.80
C ASP A 140 3.44 -16.37 -14.75
N ALA A 141 4.07 -17.46 -14.32
CA ALA A 141 5.46 -17.78 -14.65
C ALA A 141 5.60 -19.31 -14.69
N GLY A 142 5.37 -19.86 -15.89
CA GLY A 142 5.80 -21.20 -16.33
C GLY A 142 5.15 -22.39 -15.63
N ASP A 143 4.19 -23.05 -16.32
CA ASP A 143 3.69 -24.44 -16.19
C ASP A 143 3.31 -25.04 -14.81
N CYS A 144 3.73 -24.49 -13.68
CA CYS A 144 3.54 -25.05 -12.34
C CYS A 144 2.50 -24.31 -11.48
N VAL A 145 2.01 -23.14 -11.92
CA VAL A 145 1.02 -22.32 -11.17
C VAL A 145 -0.30 -22.12 -11.92
N ASP A 146 -0.33 -22.41 -13.23
CA ASP A 146 -1.53 -22.31 -14.07
C ASP A 146 -2.69 -23.18 -13.58
N ALA A 147 -2.38 -24.30 -12.93
CA ALA A 147 -3.37 -25.21 -12.37
C ALA A 147 -4.13 -24.61 -11.17
N GLU A 148 -3.46 -23.78 -10.36
CA GLU A 148 -4.04 -23.17 -9.16
C GLU A 148 -4.87 -21.92 -9.48
N GLU A 149 -4.46 -21.14 -10.50
CA GLU A 149 -5.24 -19.99 -10.97
C GLU A 149 -6.55 -20.41 -11.67
N LYS A 150 -6.53 -21.52 -12.43
CA LYS A 150 -7.76 -22.15 -12.96
C LYS A 150 -8.69 -22.66 -11.87
N ARG A 151 -8.17 -22.97 -10.68
CA ARG A 151 -8.93 -23.54 -9.55
C ARG A 151 -9.50 -22.48 -8.59
N SER A 152 -8.86 -21.31 -8.42
CA SER A 152 -9.42 -20.22 -7.60
C SER A 152 -9.08 -18.79 -8.09
N PRO A 153 -10.01 -18.10 -8.78
CA PRO A 153 -9.77 -16.75 -9.29
C PRO A 153 -9.86 -15.65 -8.21
N TRP A 154 -10.17 -16.00 -6.96
CA TRP A 154 -10.46 -15.07 -5.88
C TRP A 154 -9.31 -14.13 -5.52
N ARG A 155 -8.05 -14.59 -5.61
CA ARG A 155 -6.91 -13.71 -5.35
C ARG A 155 -6.87 -12.52 -6.31
N ARG A 156 -7.17 -12.74 -7.59
CA ARG A 156 -7.18 -11.70 -8.64
C ARG A 156 -8.31 -10.70 -8.38
N TRP A 157 -9.52 -11.18 -8.13
CA TRP A 157 -10.67 -10.31 -7.83
C TRP A 157 -10.44 -9.46 -6.58
N MET A 158 -9.95 -10.06 -5.50
CA MET A 158 -9.69 -9.32 -4.26
C MET A 158 -8.55 -8.29 -4.42
N HIS A 159 -7.55 -8.57 -5.27
CA HIS A 159 -6.56 -7.56 -5.68
C HIS A 159 -7.18 -6.41 -6.47
N HIS A 160 -8.06 -6.67 -7.45
CA HIS A 160 -8.75 -5.61 -8.18
C HIS A 160 -9.61 -4.76 -7.26
N CYS A 161 -10.38 -5.36 -6.35
CA CYS A 161 -11.14 -4.62 -5.34
C CYS A 161 -10.24 -3.71 -4.50
N THR A 162 -9.07 -4.21 -4.08
CA THR A 162 -8.11 -3.42 -3.30
C THR A 162 -7.48 -2.29 -4.12
N PHE A 163 -7.02 -2.59 -5.33
CA PHE A 163 -6.32 -1.64 -6.21
C PHE A 163 -7.26 -0.52 -6.67
N TYR A 164 -8.42 -0.87 -7.24
CA TYR A 164 -9.39 0.12 -7.68
C TYR A 164 -10.05 0.82 -6.50
N GLY A 165 -10.24 0.13 -5.37
CA GLY A 165 -10.71 0.75 -4.13
C GLY A 165 -9.79 1.89 -3.69
N PHE A 166 -8.49 1.62 -3.59
CA PHE A 166 -7.47 2.63 -3.28
C PHE A 166 -7.45 3.76 -4.30
N ALA A 167 -7.45 3.43 -5.60
CA ALA A 167 -7.40 4.43 -6.67
C ALA A 167 -8.61 5.38 -6.63
N LEU A 168 -9.81 4.87 -6.36
CA LEU A 168 -11.02 5.68 -6.21
C LEU A 168 -10.98 6.57 -4.97
N CYS A 169 -10.47 6.08 -3.83
CA CYS A 169 -10.26 6.90 -2.64
C CYS A 169 -9.23 8.01 -2.89
N PHE A 170 -8.13 7.70 -3.58
CA PHE A 170 -7.13 8.70 -3.95
C PHE A 170 -7.68 9.75 -4.92
N ALA A 171 -8.48 9.32 -5.91
CA ALA A 171 -9.19 10.20 -6.82
C ALA A 171 -10.18 11.12 -6.07
N SER A 172 -10.92 10.58 -5.11
CA SER A 172 -11.81 11.35 -4.22
C SER A 172 -11.06 12.50 -3.52
N THR A 173 -9.92 12.20 -2.87
CA THR A 173 -9.11 13.22 -2.19
C THR A 173 -8.50 14.24 -3.15
N THR A 174 -8.13 13.80 -4.36
CA THR A 174 -7.58 14.69 -5.40
C THR A 174 -8.65 15.65 -5.94
N VAL A 175 -9.85 15.15 -6.22
CA VAL A 175 -10.98 15.99 -6.66
C VAL A 175 -11.39 16.96 -5.55
N ALA A 176 -11.43 16.52 -4.29
CA ALA A 176 -11.70 17.40 -3.15
C ALA A 176 -10.66 18.52 -3.01
N ALA A 177 -9.38 18.22 -3.22
CA ALA A 177 -8.31 19.23 -3.23
C ALA A 177 -8.50 20.23 -4.37
N ILE A 178 -8.86 19.76 -5.57
CA ILE A 178 -9.16 20.62 -6.72
C ILE A 178 -10.36 21.53 -6.44
N TYR A 179 -11.44 21.00 -5.86
CA TYR A 179 -12.62 21.76 -5.47
C TYR A 179 -12.26 22.91 -4.54
N HIS A 180 -11.41 22.65 -3.55
CA HIS A 180 -10.96 23.68 -2.62
C HIS A 180 -10.01 24.69 -3.27
N LEU A 181 -8.97 24.22 -3.97
CA LEU A 181 -7.89 25.07 -4.51
C LEU A 181 -8.29 25.90 -5.73
N ILE A 182 -9.12 25.34 -6.61
CA ILE A 182 -9.50 25.99 -7.88
C ILE A 182 -10.86 26.67 -7.77
N PHE A 183 -11.86 25.98 -7.21
CA PHE A 183 -13.24 26.45 -7.20
C PHE A 183 -13.65 27.12 -5.89
N GLY A 184 -12.84 27.03 -4.84
CA GLY A 184 -13.18 27.55 -3.51
C GLY A 184 -14.39 26.85 -2.88
N TRP A 185 -14.74 25.64 -3.33
CA TRP A 185 -15.85 24.88 -2.78
C TRP A 185 -15.39 24.18 -1.50
N ILE A 186 -15.82 24.73 -0.37
CA ILE A 186 -15.40 24.28 0.97
C ILE A 186 -16.36 23.17 1.44
N ALA A 187 -15.82 22.10 2.03
CA ALA A 187 -16.60 21.05 2.68
C ALA A 187 -17.49 21.66 3.80
N PRO A 188 -18.69 21.11 4.10
CA PRO A 188 -19.16 19.76 3.79
C PRO A 188 -19.79 19.60 2.39
N TYR A 189 -19.39 18.55 1.68
CA TYR A 189 -19.98 18.22 0.38
C TYR A 189 -21.27 17.38 0.50
N ALA A 190 -22.17 17.53 -0.47
CA ALA A 190 -23.35 16.69 -0.60
C ALA A 190 -22.98 15.21 -0.83
N TYR A 191 -23.84 14.28 -0.42
CA TYR A 191 -23.62 12.84 -0.63
C TYR A 191 -23.49 12.45 -2.11
N THR A 192 -24.12 13.22 -3.00
CA THR A 192 -24.09 13.05 -4.46
C THR A 192 -22.89 13.72 -5.14
N SER A 193 -22.04 14.41 -4.37
CA SER A 193 -20.85 15.04 -4.94
C SER A 193 -19.84 13.99 -5.41
N ILE A 194 -19.08 14.34 -6.45
CA ILE A 194 -18.05 13.45 -7.03
C ILE A 194 -17.05 12.97 -5.96
N PRO A 195 -16.48 13.83 -5.09
CA PRO A 195 -15.59 13.37 -4.04
C PRO A 195 -16.22 12.31 -3.13
N VAL A 196 -17.47 12.51 -2.69
CA VAL A 196 -18.12 11.59 -1.76
C VAL A 196 -18.44 10.26 -2.44
N MET A 197 -18.95 10.27 -3.68
CA MET A 197 -19.26 9.05 -4.42
C MET A 197 -18.01 8.21 -4.71
N LEU A 198 -16.93 8.84 -5.19
CA LEU A 198 -15.65 8.17 -5.42
C LEU A 198 -15.08 7.59 -4.11
N GLY A 199 -15.17 8.36 -3.02
CA GLY A 199 -14.69 7.96 -1.70
C GLY A 199 -15.48 6.78 -1.14
N ALA A 200 -16.81 6.79 -1.27
CA ALA A 200 -17.69 5.72 -0.79
C ALA A 200 -17.48 4.42 -1.58
N LEU A 201 -17.48 4.49 -2.91
CA LEU A 201 -17.22 3.32 -3.76
C LEU A 201 -15.81 2.76 -3.54
N GLY A 202 -14.81 3.63 -3.45
CA GLY A 202 -13.44 3.24 -3.13
C GLY A 202 -13.32 2.58 -1.76
N GLY A 203 -14.01 3.14 -0.76
CA GLY A 203 -14.10 2.60 0.59
C GLY A 203 -14.69 1.19 0.59
N VAL A 204 -15.82 0.96 -0.09
CA VAL A 204 -16.41 -0.38 -0.21
C VAL A 204 -15.43 -1.37 -0.87
N GLY A 205 -14.72 -0.96 -1.92
CA GLY A 205 -13.67 -1.77 -2.54
C GLY A 205 -12.54 -2.14 -1.58
N LEU A 206 -12.07 -1.19 -0.77
CA LEU A 206 -11.07 -1.38 0.29
C LEU A 206 -11.59 -2.11 1.53
N LEU A 207 -12.90 -2.30 1.66
CA LEU A 207 -13.47 -3.15 2.70
C LEU A 207 -13.45 -4.62 2.24
N ILE A 208 -13.91 -4.86 1.01
CA ILE A 208 -14.03 -6.19 0.42
C ILE A 208 -12.65 -6.78 0.06
N GLY A 209 -11.81 -6.00 -0.63
CA GLY A 209 -10.54 -6.47 -1.17
C GLY A 209 -9.56 -6.95 -0.09
N PRO A 210 -9.13 -6.09 0.85
CA PRO A 210 -8.26 -6.47 1.96
C PRO A 210 -8.82 -7.60 2.84
N ALA A 211 -10.12 -7.58 3.15
CA ALA A 211 -10.74 -8.67 3.92
C ALA A 211 -10.67 -10.00 3.17
N GLY A 212 -10.99 -10.01 1.87
CA GLY A 212 -10.90 -11.18 1.02
C GLY A 212 -9.47 -11.68 0.85
N LEU A 213 -8.49 -10.80 0.67
CA LEU A 213 -7.07 -11.17 0.60
C LEU A 213 -6.58 -11.79 1.91
N PHE A 214 -7.02 -11.25 3.04
CA PHE A 214 -6.67 -11.80 4.35
C PHE A 214 -7.27 -13.19 4.58
N LEU A 215 -8.45 -13.48 4.03
CA LEU A 215 -9.05 -14.81 4.06
C LEU A 215 -8.33 -15.79 3.11
N VAL A 216 -7.99 -15.35 1.89
CA VAL A 216 -7.24 -16.17 0.93
C VAL A 216 -5.84 -16.50 1.46
N ASP A 217 -5.14 -15.53 2.04
CA ASP A 217 -3.79 -15.72 2.59
C ASP A 217 -3.76 -16.65 3.81
N ARG A 218 -4.88 -16.81 4.54
CA ARG A 218 -4.97 -17.80 5.64
C ARG A 218 -4.96 -19.25 5.16
N GLY A 219 -5.36 -19.50 3.91
CA GLY A 219 -5.37 -20.84 3.32
C GLY A 219 -4.03 -21.26 2.72
N ARG A 220 -3.01 -20.38 2.70
CA ARG A 220 -1.71 -20.67 2.09
C ARG A 220 -0.82 -21.51 3.00
N ASP A 221 -0.03 -22.38 2.37
CA ASP A 221 0.93 -23.22 3.08
C ASP A 221 1.93 -22.35 3.88
N PRO A 222 2.00 -22.52 5.20
CA PRO A 222 2.92 -21.76 6.03
C PRO A 222 4.40 -22.03 5.73
N GLU A 223 4.77 -23.09 5.03
CA GLU A 223 6.16 -23.35 4.62
C GLU A 223 6.61 -22.43 3.49
N LEU A 224 5.68 -22.00 2.62
CA LEU A 224 5.95 -21.17 1.43
C LEU A 224 5.99 -19.66 1.71
N THR A 225 5.89 -19.21 2.97
CA THR A 225 5.92 -17.78 3.28
C THR A 225 6.64 -17.51 4.59
N HIS A 226 7.59 -16.56 4.63
CA HIS A 226 8.27 -16.23 5.88
C HIS A 226 7.40 -15.39 6.82
N ALA A 227 7.57 -15.57 8.13
CA ALA A 227 6.78 -14.88 9.17
C ALA A 227 6.92 -13.34 9.10
N SER A 228 8.10 -12.82 8.78
CA SER A 228 8.36 -11.38 8.63
C SER A 228 7.59 -10.78 7.45
N GLU A 229 7.60 -11.45 6.29
CA GLU A 229 6.87 -11.05 5.07
C GLU A 229 5.35 -11.10 5.25
N ARG A 230 4.87 -12.06 6.04
CA ARG A 230 3.46 -12.13 6.47
C ARG A 230 3.10 -10.94 7.35
N SER A 231 3.91 -10.61 8.35
CA SER A 231 3.61 -9.51 9.28
C SER A 231 3.50 -8.15 8.57
N LEU A 232 4.42 -7.83 7.65
CA LEU A 232 4.43 -6.55 6.94
C LEU A 232 3.26 -6.45 5.95
N GLY A 233 2.95 -7.54 5.25
CA GLY A 233 1.79 -7.60 4.35
C GLY A 233 0.48 -7.43 5.10
N ASN A 234 0.32 -8.12 6.23
CA ASN A 234 -0.88 -8.06 7.05
C ASN A 234 -1.09 -6.67 7.67
N ALA A 235 -0.01 -6.03 8.13
CA ALA A 235 -0.09 -4.66 8.67
C ALA A 235 -0.57 -3.66 7.60
N PHE A 236 -0.07 -3.77 6.36
CA PHE A 236 -0.50 -2.91 5.27
C PHE A 236 -1.96 -3.16 4.87
N LEU A 237 -2.38 -4.42 4.75
CA LEU A 237 -3.79 -4.77 4.49
C LEU A 237 -4.72 -4.28 5.60
N ALA A 238 -4.30 -4.39 6.87
CA ALA A 238 -5.05 -3.89 8.00
C ALA A 238 -5.20 -2.35 7.96
N LEU A 239 -4.15 -1.61 7.61
CA LEU A 239 -4.24 -0.14 7.47
C LEU A 239 -5.22 0.27 6.36
N LEU A 240 -5.20 -0.40 5.20
CA LEU A 240 -6.17 -0.17 4.13
C LEU A 240 -7.61 -0.45 4.58
N PHE A 241 -7.83 -1.59 5.24
CA PHE A 241 -9.13 -1.97 5.77
C PHE A 241 -9.65 -0.98 6.82
N LEU A 242 -8.82 -0.64 7.80
CA LEU A 242 -9.17 0.32 8.86
C LEU A 242 -9.42 1.73 8.31
N THR A 243 -8.66 2.15 7.30
CA THR A 243 -8.90 3.42 6.58
C THR A 243 -10.31 3.43 5.98
N SER A 244 -10.70 2.34 5.31
CA SER A 244 -12.04 2.20 4.72
C SER A 244 -13.14 2.22 5.78
N VAL A 245 -13.02 1.38 6.82
CA VAL A 245 -14.02 1.29 7.90
C VAL A 245 -14.24 2.64 8.55
N THR A 246 -13.15 3.31 8.92
CA THR A 246 -13.24 4.62 9.60
C THR A 246 -13.73 5.72 8.68
N GLY A 247 -13.39 5.70 7.39
CA GLY A 247 -13.87 6.68 6.41
C GLY A 247 -15.36 6.55 6.09
N LEU A 248 -15.86 5.32 5.92
CA LEU A 248 -17.30 5.06 5.72
C LEU A 248 -18.10 5.38 6.98
N LEU A 249 -17.57 5.04 8.15
CA LEU A 249 -18.21 5.36 9.43
C LEU A 249 -18.26 6.87 9.66
N LEU A 250 -17.19 7.60 9.33
CA LEU A 250 -17.17 9.06 9.36
C LEU A 250 -18.24 9.65 8.45
N LEU A 251 -18.39 9.13 7.22
CA LEU A 251 -19.41 9.61 6.29
C LEU A 251 -20.83 9.40 6.83
N LEU A 252 -21.09 8.22 7.42
CA LEU A 252 -22.41 7.86 7.97
C LEU A 252 -22.75 8.64 9.24
N LEU A 253 -21.75 8.94 10.08
CA LEU A 253 -21.91 9.62 11.37
C LEU A 253 -21.46 11.09 11.34
N ARG A 254 -21.34 11.72 10.17
CA ARG A 254 -20.78 13.09 10.03
C ARG A 254 -21.58 14.18 10.74
N GLU A 255 -22.87 13.94 10.95
CA GLU A 255 -23.79 14.88 11.65
C GLU A 255 -23.95 14.54 13.14
N GLN A 256 -23.27 13.49 13.61
CA GLN A 256 -23.38 13.00 14.99
C GLN A 256 -22.28 13.60 15.88
N PRO A 257 -22.49 13.68 17.21
CA PRO A 257 -21.53 14.27 18.16
C PRO A 257 -20.18 13.53 18.21
N TYR A 258 -20.12 12.29 17.72
CA TYR A 258 -18.89 11.50 17.66
C TYR A 258 -17.98 11.85 16.46
N MET A 259 -18.42 12.71 15.54
CA MET A 259 -17.68 13.07 14.33
C MET A 259 -16.23 13.53 14.60
N PRO A 260 -15.94 14.43 15.57
CA PRO A 260 -14.57 14.90 15.80
C PRO A 260 -13.60 13.77 16.17
N VAL A 261 -14.05 12.82 17.00
CA VAL A 261 -13.23 11.68 17.42
C VAL A 261 -12.99 10.74 16.24
N LEU A 262 -14.03 10.44 15.46
CA LEU A 262 -13.92 9.62 14.25
C LEU A 262 -13.00 10.25 13.21
N LEU A 263 -13.05 11.57 13.04
CA LEU A 263 -12.20 12.31 12.10
C LEU A 263 -10.73 12.16 12.48
N VAL A 264 -10.39 12.35 13.76
CA VAL A 264 -9.02 12.20 14.25
C VAL A 264 -8.52 10.77 14.07
N ILE A 265 -9.35 9.77 14.40
CA ILE A 265 -9.02 8.34 14.21
C ILE A 265 -8.80 8.04 12.72
N HIS A 266 -9.67 8.51 11.84
CA HIS A 266 -9.55 8.27 10.40
C HIS A 266 -8.25 8.88 9.85
N LEU A 267 -8.01 10.17 10.13
CA LEU A 267 -6.83 10.89 9.68
C LEU A 267 -5.53 10.28 10.23
N ALA A 268 -5.52 9.82 11.47
CA ALA A 268 -4.43 9.07 12.07
C ALA A 268 -4.05 7.83 11.24
N ILE A 269 -5.04 7.03 10.88
CA ILE A 269 -4.84 5.77 10.13
C ILE A 269 -4.38 6.08 8.70
N VAL A 270 -5.00 7.06 8.03
CA VAL A 270 -4.59 7.51 6.68
C VAL A 270 -3.13 7.97 6.70
N LEU A 271 -2.74 8.73 7.71
CA LEU A 271 -1.38 9.22 7.81
C LEU A 271 -0.36 8.10 8.02
N ALA A 272 -0.69 7.14 8.89
CA ALA A 272 0.12 5.92 9.06
C ALA A 272 0.23 5.12 7.76
N LEU A 273 -0.86 5.02 6.99
CA LEU A 273 -0.86 4.39 5.68
C LEU A 273 0.13 5.09 4.73
N PHE A 274 0.05 6.41 4.56
CA PHE A 274 0.92 7.15 3.64
C PHE A 274 2.41 7.13 4.04
N ILE A 275 2.71 7.18 5.33
CA ILE A 275 4.09 7.05 5.84
C ILE A 275 4.66 5.67 5.54
N THR A 276 3.85 4.62 5.69
CA THR A 276 4.30 3.23 5.49
C THR A 276 4.24 2.78 4.03
N LEU A 277 3.49 3.49 3.18
CA LEU A 277 3.30 3.24 1.76
C LEU A 277 4.62 3.00 0.99
N PRO A 278 5.66 3.87 1.08
CA PRO A 278 6.93 3.65 0.37
C PRO A 278 7.77 2.47 0.88
N TYR A 279 7.38 1.87 2.01
CA TYR A 279 8.10 0.78 2.67
C TYR A 279 7.34 -0.54 2.68
N GLY A 280 6.09 -0.54 2.23
CA GLY A 280 5.21 -1.71 2.22
C GLY A 280 5.23 -2.48 0.89
N LYS A 281 4.38 -3.51 0.82
CA LYS A 281 4.13 -4.27 -0.42
C LYS A 281 3.48 -3.43 -1.54
N PHE A 282 3.04 -2.20 -1.25
CA PHE A 282 2.48 -1.29 -2.24
C PHE A 282 3.49 -0.96 -3.36
N VAL A 283 4.72 -0.60 -3.00
CA VAL A 283 5.75 -0.20 -3.98
C VAL A 283 6.16 -1.37 -4.86
N HIS A 284 6.03 -2.61 -4.39
CA HIS A 284 6.24 -3.79 -5.24
C HIS A 284 5.35 -3.76 -6.48
N GLY A 285 4.09 -3.34 -6.38
CA GLY A 285 3.21 -3.20 -7.54
C GLY A 285 3.75 -2.20 -8.57
N ILE A 286 4.34 -1.10 -8.11
CA ILE A 286 4.93 -0.06 -8.96
C ILE A 286 6.19 -0.59 -9.67
N TYR A 287 7.11 -1.23 -8.94
CA TYR A 287 8.31 -1.81 -9.54
C TYR A 287 7.99 -2.95 -10.50
N ARG A 288 6.99 -3.77 -10.18
CA ARG A 288 6.53 -4.84 -11.07
C ARG A 288 5.94 -4.29 -12.36
N ALA A 289 5.18 -3.19 -12.28
CA ALA A 289 4.69 -2.49 -13.47
C ALA A 289 5.85 -1.93 -14.32
N ALA A 290 6.83 -1.28 -13.68
CA ALA A 290 8.02 -0.77 -14.36
C ALA A 290 8.84 -1.88 -15.03
N ALA A 291 8.97 -3.04 -14.38
CA ALA A 291 9.68 -4.18 -14.92
C ALA A 291 8.95 -4.80 -16.13
N LEU A 292 7.62 -4.91 -16.11
CA LEU A 292 6.80 -5.35 -17.25
C LEU A 292 6.96 -4.43 -18.47
N MET A 293 6.94 -3.11 -18.25
CA MET A 293 7.16 -2.13 -19.32
C MET A 293 8.57 -2.27 -19.93
N LYS A 294 9.59 -2.48 -19.09
CA LYS A 294 10.95 -2.73 -19.56
C LYS A 294 11.06 -4.02 -20.37
N PHE A 295 10.48 -5.11 -19.88
CA PHE A 295 10.53 -6.43 -20.52
C PHE A 295 9.96 -6.38 -21.95
N ARG A 296 8.78 -5.79 -22.14
CA ARG A 296 8.16 -5.64 -23.47
C ARG A 296 9.00 -4.79 -24.43
N ARG A 297 9.68 -3.78 -23.91
CA ARG A 297 10.60 -2.96 -24.70
C ARG A 297 11.81 -3.76 -25.18
N GLU A 298 12.33 -4.67 -24.37
CA GLU A 298 13.50 -5.51 -24.71
C GLU A 298 13.14 -6.69 -25.62
N GLU A 299 11.87 -7.14 -25.63
CA GLU A 299 11.37 -8.15 -26.58
C GLU A 299 11.20 -7.64 -28.03
N ARG A 300 11.26 -6.32 -28.25
CA ARG A 300 11.03 -5.67 -29.54
C ARG A 300 12.33 -5.31 -30.25
#